data_AF-A0A8H9TI86-F1
#
_entry.id   AF-A0A8H9TI86-F1
#
_cell.length_a   1.000
_cell.length_b   1.000
_cell.length_c   1.000
_cell.angle_alpha   90.00
_cell.angle_beta   90.00
_cell.angle_gamma   90.00
#
_symmetry.space_group_name_H-M   'P 1'
#
loop_
_entity.id
_entity.type
_entity.pdbx_description
1 polymer ?
#
loop_
_entity_poly.entity_id
_entity_poly.type
_entity_poly.pdbx_seq_one_letter_code
_entity_poly.pdbx_strand_id
1 'polypeptide(L)'
;IRWFALDGEINLCGHGSLGAGAAIISKYQLDNVVFNSKHGEVVINKRNGLYTLVLPSWEGIACPVPEEISDVAAGSIDIFSTRDLVLVFPTVERVISFQPDDERLRKLNEYHALIVTAANGKSGYVLRYFAPKIGISEDLATGSAQCSLAPYWFKKLSTDSLTVRQLSTSGGYFEVERNT
;
A
#
# COMPACT_ATOMS: atom_id res chain seq x y z
N ILE A 1 17.53 1.59 -13.72
CA ILE A 1 16.75 2.60 -12.97
C ILE A 1 17.37 2.81 -11.59
N ARG A 2 17.27 4.01 -11.02
CA ARG A 2 17.68 4.35 -9.65
C ARG A 2 16.62 5.29 -9.07
N TRP A 3 16.38 5.23 -7.76
CA TRP A 3 15.35 6.04 -7.11
C TRP A 3 15.96 6.81 -5.96
N PHE A 4 15.62 8.10 -5.86
CA PHE A 4 16.15 9.00 -4.84
C PHE A 4 14.98 9.65 -4.10
N ALA A 5 14.97 9.50 -2.78
CA ALA A 5 14.18 10.32 -1.87
C ALA A 5 15.02 11.56 -1.45
N LEU A 6 14.45 12.42 -0.61
CA LEU A 6 15.15 13.63 -0.13
C LEU A 6 16.43 13.31 0.66
N ASP A 7 16.48 12.15 1.31
CA ASP A 7 17.54 11.71 2.21
C ASP A 7 18.52 10.72 1.56
N GLY A 8 18.25 10.24 0.34
CA GLY A 8 19.20 9.39 -0.39
C GLY A 8 18.58 8.42 -1.39
N GLU A 9 19.42 7.52 -1.92
CA GLU A 9 18.98 6.48 -2.83
C GLU A 9 18.23 5.37 -2.08
N ILE A 10 17.03 5.03 -2.54
CA ILE A 10 16.19 3.98 -1.96
C ILE A 10 16.16 2.71 -2.82
N ASN A 11 15.78 1.59 -2.21
CA ASN A 11 15.93 0.27 -2.83
C ASN A 11 14.89 0.00 -3.94
N LEU A 12 13.67 0.54 -3.80
CA LEU A 12 12.59 0.39 -4.76
C LEU A 12 11.58 1.54 -4.57
N CYS A 13 11.07 2.08 -5.67
CA CYS A 13 9.93 2.99 -5.67
C CYS A 13 8.91 2.55 -6.71
N GLY A 14 7.78 1.99 -6.26
CA GLY A 14 6.75 1.43 -7.14
C GLY A 14 6.15 2.47 -8.08
N HIS A 15 5.67 3.59 -7.54
CA HIS A 15 5.07 4.66 -8.34
C HIS A 15 6.09 5.32 -9.28
N GLY A 16 7.33 5.53 -8.84
CA GLY A 16 8.40 6.06 -9.69
C GLY A 16 8.76 5.12 -10.83
N SER A 17 8.75 3.80 -10.58
CA SER A 17 8.97 2.78 -11.61
C SER A 17 7.82 2.74 -12.61
N LEU A 18 6.57 2.78 -12.14
CA LEU A 18 5.38 2.86 -13.00
C LEU A 18 5.41 4.12 -13.88
N GLY A 19 5.71 5.29 -13.30
CA GLY A 19 5.78 6.54 -14.05
C GLY A 19 6.88 6.53 -15.11
N ALA A 20 8.09 6.10 -14.76
CA ALA A 20 9.20 5.97 -15.71
C ALA A 20 8.88 4.94 -16.81
N GLY A 21 8.31 3.80 -16.43
CA GLY A 21 7.93 2.75 -17.36
C GLY A 21 6.84 3.22 -18.33
N ALA A 22 5.80 3.87 -17.82
CA ALA A 22 4.72 4.43 -18.61
C ALA A 22 5.23 5.44 -19.65
N ALA A 23 6.14 6.33 -19.24
CA ALA A 23 6.73 7.32 -20.14
C ALA A 23 7.54 6.66 -21.28
N ILE A 24 8.37 5.66 -20.96
CA ILE A 24 9.19 4.95 -21.97
C ILE A 24 8.29 4.14 -22.90
N ILE A 25 7.38 3.34 -22.33
CA ILE A 25 6.43 2.52 -23.08
C ILE A 25 5.62 3.38 -24.05
N SER A 26 5.09 4.52 -23.58
CA SER A 26 4.32 5.44 -24.42
C SER A 26 5.17 6.10 -25.51
N LYS A 27 6.38 6.56 -25.17
CA LYS A 27 7.27 7.24 -26.12
C LYS A 27 7.72 6.34 -27.27
N TYR A 28 8.02 5.08 -26.97
CA TYR A 28 8.57 4.13 -27.94
C TYR A 28 7.55 3.10 -28.45
N GLN A 29 6.27 3.23 -28.06
CA GLN A 29 5.18 2.32 -28.44
C GLN A 29 5.52 0.84 -28.17
N LEU A 30 6.04 0.57 -26.97
CA LEU A 30 6.41 -0.77 -26.52
C LEU A 30 5.22 -1.43 -25.78
N ASP A 31 5.33 -2.73 -25.51
CA ASP A 31 4.39 -3.43 -24.61
C ASP A 31 4.89 -3.51 -23.17
N ASN A 32 6.21 -3.48 -22.98
CA ASN A 32 6.85 -3.54 -21.67
C ASN A 32 8.21 -2.84 -21.67
N VAL A 33 8.74 -2.60 -20.47
CA VAL A 33 10.13 -2.22 -20.25
C VAL A 33 10.69 -2.95 -19.04
N VAL A 34 11.92 -3.43 -19.17
CA VAL A 34 12.69 -4.04 -18.08
C VAL A 34 13.74 -3.04 -17.60
N PHE A 35 13.67 -2.69 -16.32
CA PHE A 35 14.67 -1.85 -15.68
C PHE A 35 15.62 -2.69 -14.83
N ASN A 36 16.91 -2.55 -15.09
CA ASN A 36 17.95 -3.07 -14.19
C ASN A 36 18.19 -2.10 -13.03
N SER A 37 18.11 -2.59 -11.79
CA SER A 37 18.48 -1.85 -10.58
C SER A 37 19.54 -2.61 -9.77
N LYS A 38 20.12 -1.97 -8.75
CA LYS A 38 21.05 -2.64 -7.82
C LYS A 38 20.39 -3.73 -6.96
N HIS A 39 19.06 -3.82 -6.97
CA HIS A 39 18.25 -4.77 -6.21
C HIS A 39 17.49 -5.78 -7.09
N GLY A 40 17.87 -5.87 -8.37
CA GLY A 40 17.23 -6.76 -9.34
C GLY A 40 16.42 -6.03 -10.40
N GLU A 41 15.71 -6.81 -11.20
CA GLU A 41 14.91 -6.31 -12.32
C GLU A 41 13.55 -5.79 -11.85
N VAL A 42 13.12 -4.68 -12.45
CA VAL A 42 11.77 -4.15 -12.31
C VAL A 42 11.13 -4.11 -13.69
N VAL A 43 10.14 -4.96 -13.90
CA VAL A 43 9.41 -5.06 -15.18
C VAL A 43 8.13 -4.27 -15.08
N ILE A 44 7.95 -3.33 -16.02
CA ILE A 44 6.68 -2.61 -16.20
C ILE A 44 6.03 -3.10 -17.48
N ASN A 45 4.78 -3.55 -17.39
CA ASN A 45 3.99 -3.98 -18.54
C ASN A 45 2.86 -2.98 -18.78
N LYS A 46 2.42 -2.85 -20.04
CA LYS A 46 1.16 -2.22 -20.39
C LYS A 46 0.13 -3.30 -20.70
N ARG A 47 -0.98 -3.32 -19.96
CA ARG A 47 -2.07 -4.30 -20.15
C ARG A 47 -3.40 -3.60 -19.94
N ASN A 48 -4.34 -3.78 -20.88
CA ASN A 48 -5.70 -3.24 -20.79
C ASN A 48 -5.77 -1.73 -20.47
N GLY A 49 -4.82 -0.94 -20.99
CA GLY A 49 -4.73 0.51 -20.72
C GLY A 49 -4.10 0.88 -19.37
N LEU A 50 -3.69 -0.10 -18.56
CA LEU A 50 -2.99 0.08 -17.29
C LEU A 50 -1.51 -0.25 -17.40
N TYR A 51 -0.73 0.28 -16.47
CA TYR A 51 0.67 -0.05 -16.27
C TYR A 51 0.81 -0.90 -15.02
N THR A 52 1.50 -2.04 -15.12
CA THR A 52 1.57 -3.03 -14.04
C THR A 52 3.00 -3.37 -13.69
N LEU A 53 3.21 -3.74 -12.42
CA LEU A 53 4.44 -4.31 -11.89
C LEU A 53 4.08 -5.49 -10.97
N VAL A 54 5.06 -6.35 -10.69
CA VAL A 54 4.92 -7.43 -9.70
C VAL A 54 5.55 -6.98 -8.40
N LEU A 55 4.85 -7.22 -7.29
CA LEU A 55 5.30 -6.92 -5.93
C LEU A 55 5.21 -8.18 -5.07
N PRO A 56 6.01 -8.28 -3.98
CA PRO A 56 5.94 -9.41 -3.07
C PRO A 56 4.60 -9.44 -2.32
N SER A 57 4.18 -10.64 -1.94
CA SER A 57 3.04 -10.89 -1.05
C SER A 57 3.55 -11.16 0.35
N TRP A 58 3.10 -10.38 1.35
CA TRP A 58 3.47 -10.55 2.74
C TRP A 58 2.27 -11.04 3.56
N GLU A 59 2.42 -12.20 4.20
CA GLU A 59 1.39 -12.73 5.09
C GLU A 59 1.39 -11.97 6.41
N GLY A 60 0.21 -11.47 6.79
CA GLY A 60 0.00 -10.75 8.04
C GLY A 60 -0.01 -11.68 9.25
N ILE A 61 0.64 -11.26 10.32
CA ILE A 61 0.62 -11.95 11.61
C ILE A 61 -0.27 -11.17 12.57
N ALA A 62 -1.26 -11.84 13.16
CA ALA A 62 -2.12 -11.23 14.18
C ALA A 62 -1.28 -10.72 15.35
N CYS A 63 -1.58 -9.53 15.84
CA CYS A 63 -0.82 -8.88 16.91
C CYS A 63 -1.74 -8.13 17.88
N PRO A 64 -1.30 -7.89 19.13
CA PRO A 64 -2.04 -7.06 20.06
C PRO A 64 -2.07 -5.60 19.59
N VAL A 65 -3.07 -4.86 20.08
CA VAL A 65 -3.14 -3.41 19.88
C VAL A 65 -2.02 -2.73 20.69
N PRO A 66 -1.17 -1.88 20.08
CA PRO A 66 -0.23 -1.07 20.84
C PRO A 66 -0.95 -0.10 21.77
N GLU A 67 -0.49 0.01 23.02
CA GLU A 67 -1.10 0.87 24.04
C GLU A 67 -1.22 2.32 23.56
N GLU A 68 -0.21 2.80 22.83
CA GLU A 68 -0.10 4.14 22.29
C GLU A 68 -1.21 4.52 21.33
N ILE A 69 -1.97 3.56 20.77
CA ILE A 69 -3.06 3.82 19.82
C ILE A 69 -4.35 3.06 20.17
N SER A 70 -4.46 2.59 21.41
CA SER A 70 -5.55 1.71 21.86
C SER A 70 -6.95 2.27 21.67
N ASP A 71 -7.14 3.58 21.88
CA ASP A 71 -8.37 4.32 21.65
C ASP A 71 -8.76 4.43 20.17
N VAL A 72 -7.82 4.71 19.27
CA VAL A 72 -8.09 4.86 17.83
C VAL A 72 -8.25 3.52 17.12
N ALA A 73 -7.61 2.47 17.65
CA ALA A 73 -7.80 1.08 17.25
C ALA A 73 -9.10 0.47 17.80
N ALA A 74 -9.78 1.15 18.72
CA ALA A 74 -11.08 0.68 19.21
C ALA A 74 -12.07 0.54 18.04
N GLY A 75 -12.76 -0.61 18.01
CA GLY A 75 -13.71 -0.94 16.95
C GLY A 75 -13.09 -1.53 15.68
N SER A 76 -11.77 -1.77 15.64
CA SER A 76 -11.19 -2.63 14.61
C SER A 76 -11.73 -4.07 14.75
N ILE A 77 -12.08 -4.67 13.62
CA ILE A 77 -12.56 -6.06 13.52
C ILE A 77 -11.44 -7.06 13.30
N ASP A 78 -10.25 -6.58 12.94
CA ASP A 78 -9.05 -7.40 12.75
C ASP A 78 -7.82 -6.49 12.89
N ILE A 79 -6.72 -7.06 13.40
CA ILE A 79 -5.46 -6.35 13.60
C ILE A 79 -4.32 -7.31 13.31
N PHE A 80 -3.43 -6.88 12.44
CA PHE A 80 -2.26 -7.67 12.08
C PHE A 80 -1.10 -6.76 11.71
N SER A 81 0.09 -7.34 11.67
CA SER A 81 1.29 -6.66 11.22
C SER A 81 2.02 -7.45 10.16
N THR A 82 2.64 -6.71 9.24
CA THR A 82 3.76 -7.16 8.43
C THR A 82 4.96 -6.27 8.80
N ARG A 83 5.59 -5.60 7.83
CA ARG A 83 6.39 -4.38 8.06
C ARG A 83 5.60 -3.22 8.69
N ASP A 84 4.31 -3.12 8.33
CA ASP A 84 3.40 -2.03 8.72
C ASP A 84 2.33 -2.62 9.66
N LEU A 85 1.83 -1.82 10.60
CA LEU A 85 0.68 -2.19 11.43
C LEU A 85 -0.61 -1.94 10.64
N VAL A 86 -1.55 -2.88 10.68
CA VAL A 86 -2.82 -2.78 9.94
C VAL A 86 -4.00 -2.88 10.90
N LEU A 87 -4.86 -1.87 10.87
CA LEU A 87 -6.16 -1.86 11.53
C LEU A 87 -7.26 -2.05 10.49
N VAL A 88 -8.03 -3.13 10.63
CA VAL A 88 -9.17 -3.40 9.77
C VAL A 88 -10.43 -2.92 10.46
N PHE A 89 -11.12 -1.97 9.85
CA PHE A 89 -12.38 -1.41 10.35
C PHE A 89 -13.59 -2.03 9.63
N PRO A 90 -14.77 -2.03 10.29
CA PRO A 90 -15.97 -2.62 9.73
C PRO A 90 -16.54 -1.83 8.55
N THR A 91 -16.23 -0.53 8.45
CA THR A 91 -16.86 0.35 7.45
C THR A 91 -15.87 1.33 6.81
N VAL A 92 -16.18 1.74 5.58
CA VAL A 92 -15.44 2.77 4.84
C VAL A 92 -15.51 4.11 5.57
N GLU A 93 -16.64 4.44 6.19
CA GLU A 93 -16.84 5.67 6.95
C GLU A 93 -15.89 5.77 8.14
N ARG A 94 -15.57 4.63 8.78
CA ARG A 94 -14.59 4.61 9.88
C ARG A 94 -13.18 4.89 9.38
N VAL A 95 -12.82 4.41 8.19
CA VAL A 95 -11.54 4.73 7.53
C VAL A 95 -11.45 6.22 7.17
N ILE A 96 -12.52 6.78 6.60
CA ILE A 96 -12.60 8.21 6.24
C ILE A 96 -12.47 9.10 7.47
N SER A 97 -13.21 8.77 8.54
CA SER A 97 -13.24 9.57 9.78
C SER A 97 -12.03 9.35 10.70
N PHE A 98 -11.12 8.42 10.37
CA PHE A 98 -9.94 8.14 11.17
C PHE A 98 -9.08 9.40 11.32
N GLN A 99 -8.74 9.77 12.56
CA GLN A 99 -7.89 10.92 12.87
C GLN A 99 -6.54 10.39 13.38
N PRO A 100 -5.45 10.53 12.60
CA PRO A 100 -4.13 10.13 13.05
C PRO A 100 -3.62 11.11 14.12
N ASP A 101 -2.85 10.59 15.06
CA ASP A 101 -2.05 11.39 15.98
C ASP A 101 -0.58 11.10 15.69
N ASP A 102 0.07 11.98 14.93
CA ASP A 102 1.45 11.80 14.48
C ASP A 102 2.43 11.60 15.65
N GLU A 103 2.20 12.23 16.80
CA GLU A 103 3.08 12.09 17.97
C GLU A 103 2.98 10.69 18.57
N ARG A 104 1.76 10.15 18.65
CA ARG A 104 1.53 8.78 19.14
C ARG A 104 2.02 7.75 18.13
N LEU A 105 1.77 7.97 16.84
CA LEU A 105 2.24 7.08 15.77
C LEU A 105 3.78 7.01 15.69
N ARG A 106 4.50 8.11 16.01
CA ARG A 106 5.97 8.09 16.09
C ARG A 106 6.51 7.17 17.19
N LYS A 107 5.72 6.88 18.23
CA LYS A 107 6.10 5.97 19.32
C LYS A 107 6.01 4.49 18.95
N LEU A 108 5.35 4.16 17.84
CA LEU A 108 5.24 2.80 17.32
C LEU A 108 6.58 2.32 16.73
N ASN A 109 7.52 1.95 17.60
CA ASN A 109 8.90 1.65 17.21
C ASN A 109 9.04 0.39 16.35
N GLU A 110 8.16 -0.60 16.56
CA GLU A 110 8.19 -1.90 15.89
C GLU A 110 7.70 -1.86 14.44
N TYR A 111 6.94 -0.82 14.06
CA TYR A 111 6.30 -0.72 12.75
C TYR A 111 6.89 0.42 11.93
N HIS A 112 6.87 0.26 10.61
CA HIS A 112 7.28 1.33 9.70
C HIS A 112 6.16 2.37 9.50
N ALA A 113 4.91 1.92 9.41
CA ALA A 113 3.73 2.75 9.20
C ALA A 113 2.49 2.15 9.86
N LEU A 114 1.44 2.96 9.96
CA LEU A 114 0.08 2.53 10.26
C LEU A 114 -0.77 2.55 8.98
N ILE A 115 -1.50 1.47 8.76
CA ILE A 115 -2.48 1.33 7.69
C ILE A 115 -3.86 1.14 8.33
N VAL A 116 -4.84 1.88 7.85
CA VAL A 116 -6.25 1.65 8.20
C VAL A 116 -7.00 1.24 6.94
N THR A 117 -7.84 0.21 7.04
CA THR A 117 -8.50 -0.37 5.86
C THR A 117 -9.90 -0.89 6.18
N ALA A 118 -10.76 -0.98 5.16
CA ALA A 118 -12.08 -1.57 5.26
C ALA A 118 -12.50 -2.15 3.90
N ALA A 119 -13.41 -3.14 3.92
CA ALA A 119 -14.00 -3.68 2.71
C ALA A 119 -14.82 -2.61 1.98
N ASN A 120 -14.82 -2.67 0.66
CA ASN A 120 -15.57 -1.78 -0.21
C ASN A 120 -16.21 -2.58 -1.36
N GLY A 121 -17.44 -3.06 -1.12
CA GLY A 121 -18.12 -3.96 -2.04
C GLY A 121 -17.62 -5.41 -1.98
N LYS A 122 -17.86 -6.18 -3.04
CA LYS A 122 -17.58 -7.63 -3.08
C LYS A 122 -16.14 -7.99 -3.41
N SER A 123 -15.42 -7.10 -4.09
CA SER A 123 -14.07 -7.38 -4.62
C SER A 123 -13.21 -6.11 -4.55
N GLY A 124 -13.33 -5.38 -3.45
CA GLY A 124 -12.57 -4.17 -3.27
C GLY A 124 -12.43 -3.77 -1.81
N TYR A 125 -11.49 -2.87 -1.57
CA TYR A 125 -11.23 -2.31 -0.25
C TYR A 125 -10.68 -0.89 -0.37
N VAL A 126 -10.73 -0.18 0.74
CA VAL A 126 -10.16 1.16 0.89
C VAL A 126 -9.01 1.14 1.87
N LEU A 127 -8.09 2.09 1.74
CA LEU A 127 -7.03 2.30 2.73
C LEU A 127 -6.70 3.77 2.95
N ARG A 128 -6.07 4.05 4.09
CA ARG A 128 -5.22 5.22 4.32
C ARG A 128 -3.90 4.76 4.95
N TYR A 129 -2.82 5.51 4.71
CA TYR A 129 -1.46 5.10 5.06
C TYR A 129 -0.72 6.25 5.77
N PHE A 130 -0.22 6.01 6.97
CA PHE A 130 0.41 7.02 7.82
C PHE A 130 1.82 6.57 8.24
N ALA A 131 2.85 7.36 7.95
CA ALA A 131 4.24 7.01 8.25
C ALA A 131 5.03 8.19 8.86
N PRO A 132 4.54 8.79 9.98
CA PRO A 132 5.11 10.03 10.50
C PRO A 132 6.57 9.87 10.99
N LYS A 133 7.01 8.64 11.30
CA LYS A 133 8.42 8.34 11.64
C LYS A 133 9.40 8.73 10.54
N ILE A 134 8.98 8.67 9.27
CA ILE A 134 9.79 9.07 8.11
C ILE A 134 9.37 10.44 7.56
N GLY A 135 8.63 11.23 8.35
CA GLY A 135 8.21 12.58 7.97
C GLY A 135 6.98 12.65 7.08
N ILE A 136 6.28 11.53 6.86
CA ILE A 136 5.05 11.47 6.05
C ILE A 136 3.86 11.30 6.98
N SER A 137 3.14 12.38 7.27
CA SER A 137 1.92 12.29 8.10
C SER A 137 0.90 11.35 7.47
N GLU A 138 0.53 11.58 6.21
CA GLU A 138 -0.30 10.69 5.40
C GLU A 138 0.27 10.60 3.97
N ASP A 139 0.43 9.38 3.45
CA ASP A 139 0.89 9.16 2.08
C ASP A 139 -0.27 9.20 1.08
N LEU A 140 -0.01 9.71 -0.12
CA LEU A 140 -1.05 9.99 -1.11
C LEU A 140 -1.52 8.73 -1.84
N ALA A 141 -0.59 7.89 -2.28
CA ALA A 141 -0.88 6.66 -3.03
C ALA A 141 0.24 5.62 -2.85
N THR A 142 -0.02 4.61 -2.02
CA THR A 142 1.01 3.72 -1.49
C THR A 142 0.95 2.33 -2.12
N GLY A 143 1.73 2.13 -3.19
CA GLY A 143 1.83 0.83 -3.86
C GLY A 143 2.38 -0.29 -2.97
N SER A 144 3.31 0.00 -2.05
CA SER A 144 3.86 -1.01 -1.14
C SER A 144 2.87 -1.50 -0.08
N ALA A 145 1.84 -0.71 0.24
CA ALA A 145 0.80 -1.14 1.19
C ALA A 145 0.03 -2.35 0.64
N GLN A 146 -0.03 -2.51 -0.68
CA GLN A 146 -0.71 -3.62 -1.34
C GLN A 146 -0.02 -4.97 -1.04
N CYS A 147 1.28 -4.97 -0.77
CA CYS A 147 2.03 -6.17 -0.36
C CYS A 147 1.46 -6.79 0.93
N SER A 148 0.97 -5.95 1.84
CA SER A 148 0.37 -6.36 3.13
C SER A 148 -1.14 -6.61 3.02
N LEU A 149 -1.84 -5.75 2.27
CA LEU A 149 -3.30 -5.72 2.25
C LEU A 149 -3.92 -6.71 1.26
N ALA A 150 -3.32 -6.89 0.08
CA ALA A 150 -3.90 -7.75 -0.95
C ALA A 150 -4.03 -9.21 -0.49
N PRO A 151 -3.03 -9.84 0.16
CA PRO A 151 -3.16 -11.22 0.65
C PRO A 151 -4.30 -11.38 1.67
N TYR A 152 -4.44 -10.40 2.57
CA TYR A 152 -5.53 -10.34 3.55
C TYR A 152 -6.90 -10.28 2.86
N TRP A 153 -7.08 -9.35 1.93
CA TRP A 153 -8.36 -9.12 1.28
C TRP A 153 -8.74 -10.20 0.27
N PHE A 154 -7.78 -10.80 -0.44
CA PHE A 154 -8.06 -11.98 -1.27
C PHE A 154 -8.66 -13.12 -0.45
N LYS A 155 -8.13 -13.37 0.75
CA LYS A 155 -8.66 -14.37 1.68
C LYS A 155 -10.05 -14.00 2.20
N LYS A 156 -10.22 -12.75 2.66
CA LYS A 156 -11.49 -12.29 3.26
C LYS A 156 -12.64 -12.17 2.26
N LEU A 157 -12.35 -11.78 1.03
CA LEU A 157 -13.35 -11.58 -0.03
C LEU A 157 -13.47 -12.77 -0.99
N SER A 158 -12.62 -13.80 -0.83
CA SER A 158 -12.61 -15.01 -1.68
C SER A 158 -12.57 -14.67 -3.17
N THR A 159 -11.59 -13.84 -3.55
CA THR A 159 -11.35 -13.41 -4.92
C THR A 159 -9.86 -13.38 -5.21
N ASP A 160 -9.48 -13.36 -6.49
CA ASP A 160 -8.10 -13.23 -6.97
C ASP A 160 -7.85 -11.89 -7.70
N SER A 161 -8.88 -11.02 -7.77
CA SER A 161 -8.77 -9.66 -8.31
C SER A 161 -9.46 -8.66 -7.37
N LEU A 162 -8.76 -7.57 -7.07
CA LEU A 162 -9.20 -6.55 -6.13
C LEU A 162 -9.12 -5.16 -6.76
N THR A 163 -10.16 -4.36 -6.51
CA THR A 163 -10.16 -2.92 -6.76
C THR A 163 -9.85 -2.18 -5.47
N VAL A 164 -8.91 -1.25 -5.51
CA VAL A 164 -8.40 -0.58 -4.30
C VAL A 164 -8.49 0.92 -4.44
N ARG A 165 -8.97 1.59 -3.40
CA ARG A 165 -8.98 3.05 -3.31
C ARG A 165 -8.24 3.54 -2.07
N GLN A 166 -7.15 4.27 -2.26
CA GLN A 166 -6.55 5.03 -1.18
C GLN A 166 -7.32 6.33 -0.98
N LEU A 167 -7.81 6.57 0.23
CA LEU A 167 -8.67 7.70 0.59
C LEU A 167 -7.88 8.82 1.28
N SER A 168 -6.72 9.16 0.72
CA SER A 168 -5.94 10.34 1.10
C SER A 168 -6.48 11.60 0.41
N THR A 169 -5.82 12.74 0.62
CA THR A 169 -6.22 14.02 0.01
C THR A 169 -6.21 14.03 -1.52
N SER A 170 -5.28 13.29 -2.14
CA SER A 170 -5.21 13.12 -3.61
C SER A 170 -5.75 11.76 -4.06
N GLY A 171 -5.71 10.78 -3.16
CA GLY A 171 -6.14 9.41 -3.38
C GLY A 171 -5.27 8.62 -4.36
N GLY A 172 -5.65 7.36 -4.53
CA GLY A 172 -5.05 6.43 -5.49
C GLY A 172 -6.02 5.33 -5.86
N TYR A 173 -5.99 4.89 -7.12
CA TYR A 173 -6.74 3.73 -7.60
C TYR A 173 -5.76 2.65 -8.05
N PHE A 174 -5.97 1.43 -7.59
CA PHE A 174 -5.16 0.28 -7.97
C PHE A 174 -6.06 -0.90 -8.35
N GLU A 175 -5.59 -1.68 -9.31
CA GLU A 175 -6.08 -3.02 -9.59
C GLU A 175 -4.99 -4.00 -9.17
N VAL A 176 -5.34 -4.95 -8.31
CA VAL A 176 -4.40 -5.92 -7.75
C VAL A 176 -4.89 -7.32 -8.05
N GLU A 177 -4.06 -8.09 -8.72
CA GLU A 177 -4.34 -9.48 -9.09
C GLU A 177 -3.35 -10.41 -8.40
N ARG A 178 -3.83 -11.58 -7.98
CA ARG A 178 -2.97 -12.64 -7.47
C ARG A 178 -2.34 -13.36 -8.68
N ASN A 179 -1.01 -13.32 -8.76
CA ASN A 179 -0.29 -14.21 -9.67
C ASN A 179 -0.39 -15.64 -9.14
N THR A 180 -1.12 -16.50 -9.85
CA THR A 180 -1.16 -17.96 -9.66
C THR A 180 0.02 -18.65 -10.31
#